data_AF-A0A7C1U6H1-F1
#
_entry.id   AF-A0A7C1U6H1-F1
#
_cell.length_a   1.000
_cell.length_b   1.000
_cell.length_c   1.000
_cell.angle_alpha   90.00
_cell.angle_beta   90.00
_cell.angle_gamma   90.00
#
_symmetry.space_group_name_H-M   'P 1'
#
loop_
_entity.id
_entity.type
_entity.pdbx_description
1 polymer ?
#
loop_
_entity_poly.entity_id
_entity_poly.type
_entity_poly.pdbx_seq_one_letter_code
_entity_poly.pdbx_strand_id
1 'polypeptide(L)'
;MVSEYDEDEHVKEVYARFGLAVYYAQVLEHGLVNALVVLDLIPNRRHLARSRDEWGTQFDAFTDRHFEATMGRLMKNLRAVTQVHADLEKLLRDVLNRRNWLVHDFFRERATEFMSALGREHEG
;
A
#
# COMPACT_ATOMS: atom_id res chain seq x y z
N MET A 1 -35.46 -21.72 -4.65
CA MET A 1 -35.46 -20.72 -3.56
C MET A 1 -34.00 -20.46 -3.25
N VAL A 2 -33.38 -19.54 -4.01
CA VAL A 2 -31.98 -19.14 -3.77
C VAL A 2 -31.99 -18.46 -2.42
N SER A 3 -31.26 -19.04 -1.48
CA SER A 3 -31.27 -18.62 -0.09
C SER A 3 -30.62 -17.25 0.00
N GLU A 4 -31.36 -16.26 0.50
CA GLU A 4 -30.88 -14.92 0.84
C GLU A 4 -29.61 -14.92 1.72
N TYR A 5 -29.32 -16.06 2.37
CA TYR A 5 -28.11 -16.27 3.18
C TYR A 5 -26.80 -16.40 2.37
N ASP A 6 -26.83 -16.86 1.12
CA ASP A 6 -25.62 -17.17 0.34
C ASP A 6 -25.04 -15.91 -0.36
N GLU A 7 -25.92 -14.96 -0.70
CA GLU A 7 -25.52 -13.68 -1.31
C GLU A 7 -24.76 -12.78 -0.31
N ASP A 8 -25.17 -12.80 0.95
CA ASP A 8 -24.58 -12.03 2.05
C ASP A 8 -23.16 -12.51 2.41
N GLU A 9 -22.87 -13.80 2.24
CA GLU A 9 -21.57 -14.39 2.56
C GLU A 9 -20.52 -14.09 1.48
N HIS A 10 -20.87 -14.22 0.20
CA HIS A 10 -19.99 -13.86 -0.92
C HIS A 10 -19.61 -12.37 -0.90
N VAL A 11 -20.55 -11.48 -0.57
CA VAL A 11 -20.28 -10.04 -0.45
C VAL A 11 -19.30 -9.75 0.71
N LYS A 12 -19.49 -10.41 1.86
CA LYS A 12 -18.57 -10.30 3.00
C LYS A 12 -17.17 -10.81 2.65
N GLU A 13 -17.08 -11.90 1.90
CA GLU A 13 -15.80 -12.45 1.46
C GLU A 13 -15.07 -11.48 0.51
N VAL A 14 -15.77 -10.84 -0.43
CA VAL A 14 -15.17 -9.81 -1.30
C VAL A 14 -14.63 -8.66 -0.47
N TYR A 15 -15.39 -8.15 0.51
CA TYR A 15 -14.90 -7.11 1.42
C TYR A 15 -13.69 -7.55 2.25
N ALA A 16 -13.69 -8.79 2.75
CA ALA A 16 -12.58 -9.33 3.53
C ALA A 16 -11.30 -9.45 2.68
N ARG A 17 -11.41 -10.02 1.47
CA ARG A 17 -10.28 -10.15 0.53
C ARG A 17 -9.77 -8.78 0.06
N PHE A 18 -10.68 -7.84 -0.22
CA PHE A 18 -10.34 -6.46 -0.56
C PHE A 18 -9.56 -5.78 0.58
N GLY A 19 -10.10 -5.85 1.80
CA GLY A 19 -9.47 -5.28 2.99
C GLY A 19 -8.07 -5.87 3.25
N LEU A 20 -7.93 -7.18 3.08
CA LEU A 20 -6.63 -7.87 3.20
C LEU A 20 -5.63 -7.39 2.13
N ALA A 21 -6.06 -7.22 0.89
CA ALA A 21 -5.19 -6.72 -0.18
C ALA A 21 -4.74 -5.27 0.07
N VAL A 22 -5.65 -4.40 0.53
CA VAL A 22 -5.34 -3.02 0.92
C VAL A 22 -4.39 -3.00 2.12
N TYR A 23 -4.61 -3.83 3.13
CA TYR A 23 -3.74 -3.96 4.28
C TYR A 23 -2.29 -4.32 3.86
N TYR A 24 -2.11 -5.32 2.99
CA TYR A 24 -0.77 -5.66 2.52
C TYR A 24 -0.11 -4.54 1.71
N ALA A 25 -0.88 -3.77 0.93
CA ALA A 25 -0.36 -2.59 0.26
C ALA A 25 0.13 -1.52 1.25
N GLN A 26 -0.61 -1.29 2.34
CA GLN A 26 -0.19 -0.37 3.41
C GLN A 26 1.05 -0.86 4.14
N VAL A 27 1.18 -2.16 4.39
CA VAL A 27 2.41 -2.75 4.97
C VAL A 27 3.61 -2.50 4.05
N LEU A 28 3.43 -2.63 2.74
CA LEU A 28 4.49 -2.32 1.78
C LEU A 28 4.86 -0.83 1.77
N GLU A 29 3.88 0.08 1.80
CA GLU A 29 4.12 1.53 1.92
C GLU A 29 4.93 1.85 3.18
N HIS A 30 4.56 1.24 4.31
CA HIS A 30 5.31 1.37 5.56
C HIS A 30 6.74 0.83 5.46
N GLY A 31 6.92 -0.32 4.78
CA GLY A 31 8.23 -0.86 4.47
C GLY A 31 9.11 0.09 3.65
N LEU A 32 8.54 0.83 2.70
CA LEU A 32 9.26 1.85 1.93
C LEU A 32 9.71 3.03 2.81
N VAL A 33 8.86 3.47 3.75
CA VAL A 33 9.24 4.51 4.72
C VAL A 33 10.38 4.02 5.62
N ASN A 34 10.31 2.79 6.12
CA ASN A 34 11.39 2.19 6.91
C ASN A 34 12.71 2.09 6.13
N ALA A 35 12.64 1.73 4.85
CA ALA A 35 13.82 1.73 3.98
C ALA A 35 14.43 3.14 3.85
N LEU A 36 13.60 4.18 3.67
CA LEU A 36 14.06 5.57 3.63
C LEU A 36 14.67 6.03 4.96
N VAL A 37 14.13 5.60 6.09
CA VAL A 37 14.73 5.87 7.40
C VAL A 37 16.16 5.32 7.47
N VAL A 38 16.36 4.08 7.05
CA VAL A 38 17.66 3.40 7.11
C VAL A 38 18.65 3.93 6.08
N LEU A 39 18.19 4.22 4.87
CA LEU A 39 19.05 4.57 3.73
C LEU A 39 19.31 6.08 3.62
N ASP A 40 18.41 6.92 4.13
CA ASP A 40 18.50 8.39 4.03
C ASP A 40 18.62 9.04 5.40
N LEU A 41 17.59 8.91 6.25
CA LEU A 41 17.52 9.69 7.49
C LEU A 41 18.69 9.39 8.43
N ILE A 42 18.95 8.11 8.71
CA ILE A 42 19.98 7.71 9.67
C ILE A 42 21.38 8.14 9.17
N PRO A 43 21.83 7.76 7.96
CA PRO A 43 23.16 8.16 7.48
C PRO A 43 23.35 9.69 7.42
N ASN A 44 22.33 10.41 6.96
CA ASN A 44 22.48 11.84 6.66
C ASN A 44 22.17 12.77 7.84
N ARG A 45 21.39 12.34 8.84
CA ARG A 45 20.91 13.23 9.91
C ARG A 45 21.17 12.76 11.33
N ARG A 46 21.39 11.46 11.57
CA ARG A 46 21.57 10.93 12.93
C ARG A 46 22.69 11.63 13.70
N HIS A 47 23.80 11.92 13.02
CA HIS A 47 24.98 12.56 13.62
C HIS A 47 24.78 14.05 13.94
N LEU A 48 23.72 14.68 13.40
CA LEU A 48 23.42 16.10 13.64
C LEU A 48 22.64 16.33 14.93
N ALA A 49 21.86 15.34 15.38
CA ALA A 49 21.07 15.43 16.61
C ALA A 49 21.96 15.38 17.85
N ARG A 50 21.80 16.38 18.74
CA ARG A 50 22.59 16.54 19.97
C ARG A 50 22.00 15.79 21.16
N SER A 51 20.75 15.34 21.06
CA SER A 51 20.07 14.59 22.11
C SER A 51 19.14 13.52 21.53
N ARG A 52 18.68 12.61 22.40
CA ARG A 52 17.67 11.60 22.04
C ARG A 52 16.33 12.25 21.68
N ASP A 53 15.97 13.33 22.36
CA ASP A 53 14.72 14.07 22.13
C ASP A 53 14.72 14.78 20.77
N GLU A 54 15.82 15.45 20.45
CA GLU A 54 16.03 16.09 19.15
C GLU A 54 15.99 15.06 18.01
N TRP A 55 16.62 13.89 18.22
CA TRP A 55 16.53 12.79 17.26
C TRP A 55 15.10 12.27 17.09
N GLY A 56 14.35 12.12 18.18
CA GLY A 56 12.94 11.72 18.14
C GLY A 56 12.09 12.68 17.29
N THR A 57 12.23 13.99 17.52
CA THR A 57 11.51 15.01 16.73
C THR A 57 11.88 14.95 15.24
N GLN A 58 13.17 14.77 14.91
CA GLN A 58 13.60 14.64 13.52
C GLN A 58 13.11 13.35 12.86
N PHE A 59 13.05 12.25 13.63
CA PHE A 59 12.53 10.97 13.18
C PHE A 59 11.04 11.08 12.86
N ASP A 60 10.24 11.56 13.81
CA ASP A 60 8.80 11.69 13.67
C ASP A 60 8.45 12.61 12.48
N ALA A 61 9.10 13.78 12.40
CA ALA A 61 8.90 14.70 11.29
C ALA A 61 9.28 14.09 9.92
N PHE A 62 10.29 13.22 9.87
CA PHE A 62 10.66 12.52 8.65
C PHE A 62 9.65 11.44 8.28
N THR A 63 9.22 10.62 9.25
CA THR A 63 8.28 9.52 9.00
C THR A 63 6.89 10.05 8.65
N ASP A 64 6.38 11.05 9.37
CA ASP A 64 5.05 11.62 9.14
C ASP A 64 4.94 12.19 7.71
N ARG A 65 5.95 12.98 7.30
CA ARG A 65 6.04 13.50 5.93
C ARG A 65 6.00 12.40 4.87
N HIS A 66 6.62 11.25 5.14
CA HIS A 66 6.65 10.14 4.19
C HIS A 66 5.38 9.30 4.23
N PHE A 67 4.71 9.16 5.37
CA PHE A 67 3.41 8.50 5.46
C PHE A 67 2.30 9.27 4.75
N GLU A 68 2.41 10.60 4.62
CA GLU A 68 1.51 11.41 3.80
C GLU A 68 1.77 11.28 2.29
N ALA A 69 2.89 10.68 1.88
CA ALA A 69 3.26 10.57 0.48
C ALA A 69 2.59 9.36 -0.19
N THR A 70 2.25 9.51 -1.47
CA THR A 70 1.77 8.39 -2.27
C THR A 70 2.88 7.33 -2.45
N MET A 71 2.51 6.06 -2.58
CA MET A 71 3.48 4.97 -2.88
C MET A 71 4.40 5.30 -4.06
N GLY A 72 3.86 5.87 -5.15
CA GLY A 72 4.67 6.29 -6.30
C GLY A 72 5.71 7.36 -5.94
N ARG A 73 5.39 8.26 -5.01
CA ARG A 73 6.34 9.25 -4.47
C ARG A 73 7.40 8.58 -3.59
N LEU A 74 7.02 7.63 -2.73
CA LEU A 74 7.95 6.85 -1.92
C LEU A 74 8.97 6.10 -2.77
N MET A 75 8.52 5.45 -3.86
CA MET A 75 9.42 4.79 -4.81
C MET A 75 10.38 5.77 -5.49
N LYS A 76 9.92 6.98 -5.82
CA LYS A 76 10.78 8.04 -6.36
C LYS A 76 11.84 8.47 -5.33
N ASN A 77 11.46 8.66 -4.07
CA ASN A 77 12.39 9.03 -3.01
C ASN A 77 13.42 7.90 -2.79
N LEU A 78 13.01 6.63 -2.82
CA LEU A 78 13.92 5.49 -2.64
C LEU A 78 15.01 5.46 -3.72
N ARG A 79 14.65 5.67 -4.98
CA ARG A 79 15.62 5.74 -6.11
C ARG A 79 16.58 6.92 -6.02
N ALA A 80 16.21 7.97 -5.27
CA ALA A 80 17.09 9.12 -5.09
C ALA A 80 18.22 8.84 -4.09
N VAL A 81 18.07 7.84 -3.22
CA VAL A 81 18.99 7.56 -2.11
C VAL A 81 19.70 6.21 -2.23
N THR A 82 19.25 5.33 -3.13
CA THR A 82 19.91 4.05 -3.40
C THR A 82 19.66 3.56 -4.83
N GLN A 83 20.55 2.70 -5.32
CA GLN A 83 20.33 1.96 -6.55
C GLN A 83 19.32 0.84 -6.29
N VAL A 84 18.18 0.90 -6.99
CA VAL A 84 17.15 -0.15 -6.93
C VAL A 84 17.34 -1.08 -8.12
N HIS A 85 17.48 -2.38 -7.87
CA HIS A 85 17.62 -3.38 -8.94
C HIS A 85 16.40 -3.36 -9.86
N ALA A 86 16.61 -3.55 -11.18
CA ALA A 86 15.56 -3.42 -12.19
C ALA A 86 14.35 -4.33 -11.91
N ASP A 87 14.60 -5.56 -11.44
CA ASP A 87 13.53 -6.52 -11.10
C ASP A 87 12.67 -6.04 -9.93
N LEU A 88 13.31 -5.51 -8.89
CA LEU A 88 12.58 -4.95 -7.74
C LEU A 88 11.79 -3.71 -8.16
N GLU A 89 12.37 -2.86 -9.00
CA GLU A 89 11.68 -1.68 -9.50
C GLU A 89 10.46 -2.05 -10.36
N LYS A 90 10.59 -3.08 -11.20
CA LYS A 90 9.48 -3.64 -11.97
C LYS A 90 8.40 -4.19 -11.03
N LEU A 91 8.77 -5.01 -10.06
CA LEU A 91 7.83 -5.57 -9.08
C LEU A 91 7.07 -4.47 -8.33
N LEU A 92 7.75 -3.43 -7.86
CA LEU A 92 7.12 -2.31 -7.17
C LEU A 92 6.16 -1.53 -8.08
N ARG A 93 6.49 -1.36 -9.37
CA ARG A 93 5.58 -0.74 -10.34
C ARG A 93 4.33 -1.57 -10.57
N ASP A 94 4.48 -2.89 -10.70
CA ASP A 94 3.36 -3.81 -10.90
C ASP A 94 2.42 -3.78 -9.67
N VAL A 95 2.99 -3.77 -8.45
CA VAL A 95 2.21 -3.63 -7.21
C VAL A 95 1.52 -2.27 -7.11
N LEU A 96 2.21 -1.17 -7.46
CA LEU A 96 1.62 0.17 -7.47
C LEU A 96 0.39 0.23 -8.39
N ASN A 97 0.49 -0.35 -9.59
CA ASN A 97 -0.62 -0.39 -10.54
C ASN A 97 -1.80 -1.20 -10.00
N ARG A 98 -1.54 -2.38 -9.42
CA ARG A 98 -2.58 -3.22 -8.80
C ARG A 98 -3.26 -2.51 -7.63
N ARG A 99 -2.49 -1.84 -6.77
CA ARG A 99 -3.02 -1.05 -5.65
C ARG A 99 -3.89 0.09 -6.14
N ASN A 100 -3.43 0.86 -7.12
CA ASN A 100 -4.19 1.98 -7.68
C ASN A 100 -5.52 1.50 -8.26
N TRP A 101 -5.50 0.40 -9.03
CA TRP A 101 -6.72 -0.22 -9.55
C TRP A 101 -7.66 -0.68 -8.43
N LEU A 102 -7.13 -1.36 -7.39
CA LEU A 102 -7.93 -1.76 -6.23
C LEU A 102 -8.62 -0.56 -5.56
N VAL A 103 -7.88 0.53 -5.32
CA VAL A 103 -8.39 1.67 -4.56
C VAL A 103 -9.31 2.58 -5.38
N HIS A 104 -9.09 2.70 -6.68
CA HIS A 104 -9.80 3.68 -7.52
C HIS A 104 -10.88 3.06 -8.42
N ASP A 105 -10.66 1.83 -8.91
CA ASP A 105 -11.41 1.29 -10.04
C ASP A 105 -12.19 0.02 -9.70
N PHE A 106 -11.70 -0.82 -8.78
CA PHE A 106 -12.24 -2.16 -8.50
C PHE A 106 -13.76 -2.21 -8.37
N PHE A 107 -14.34 -1.48 -7.41
CA PHE A 107 -15.79 -1.51 -7.19
C PHE A 107 -16.58 -0.87 -8.33
N ARG A 108 -16.00 0.09 -9.05
CA ARG A 108 -16.64 0.71 -10.20
C ARG A 108 -16.71 -0.25 -11.37
N GLU A 109 -15.60 -0.92 -11.68
CA GLU A 109 -15.51 -1.87 -12.79
C GLU A 109 -16.30 -3.15 -12.51
N ARG A 110 -16.31 -3.61 -11.25
CA ARG A 110 -17.03 -4.81 -10.83
C ARG A 110 -18.46 -4.54 -10.36
N ALA A 111 -18.98 -3.33 -10.50
CA ALA A 111 -20.29 -2.94 -9.98
C ALA A 111 -21.43 -3.86 -10.46
N THR A 112 -21.44 -4.22 -11.74
CA THR A 112 -22.48 -5.10 -12.32
C THR A 112 -22.38 -6.54 -11.80
N GLU A 113 -21.15 -7.06 -11.64
CA GLU A 113 -20.90 -8.39 -11.08
C GLU A 113 -21.17 -8.44 -9.58
N PHE A 114 -20.93 -7.33 -8.88
CA PHE A 114 -21.20 -7.16 -7.47
C PHE A 114 -22.71 -7.04 -7.18
N MET A 115 -23.47 -6.41 -8.08
CA MET A 115 -24.91 -6.19 -7.93
C MET A 115 -25.81 -7.28 -8.55
N SER A 116 -25.28 -8.23 -9.33
CA SER A 116 -26.07 -9.30 -9.94
C SER A 116 -25.65 -10.69 -9.44
N ALA A 117 -26.64 -11.53 -9.10
CA ALA A 117 -26.39 -12.91 -8.63
C ALA A 117 -25.56 -13.75 -9.64
N LEU A 118 -25.79 -13.55 -10.94
CA LEU A 118 -25.08 -14.23 -12.04
C LEU A 118 -23.59 -13.86 -12.17
N GLY A 119 -23.16 -12.69 -11.67
CA GLY A 119 -21.75 -12.29 -11.69
C GLY A 119 -20.90 -12.91 -10.57
N ARG A 120 -21.55 -13.38 -9.49
CA ARG A 120 -20.88 -13.96 -8.31
C ARG A 120 -20.66 -15.46 -8.40
N GLU A 121 -21.39 -16.15 -9.28
CA GLU A 121 -21.30 -17.59 -9.50
C GLU A 121 -20.24 -18.00 -10.56
N HIS A 122 -19.59 -17.04 -11.24
CA HIS A 122 -18.80 -17.32 -12.45
C HIS A 122 -17.27 -17.11 -12.37
N GLU A 123 -16.66 -17.07 -11.18
CA GLU A 123 -15.22 -17.27 -11.03
C GLU A 123 -14.94 -18.24 -9.87
N GLY A 124 -14.95 -19.54 -10.19
CA GLY A 124 -14.39 -20.64 -9.38
C GLY A 124 -13.26 -21.32 -10.12
#